data_AF-A0A819JN80-F1
#
_entry.id   AF-A0A819JN80-F1
#
_cell.length_a   1.000
_cell.length_b   1.000
_cell.length_c   1.000
_cell.angle_alpha   90.00
_cell.angle_beta   90.00
_cell.angle_gamma   90.00
#
_symmetry.space_group_name_H-M   'P 1'
#
loop_
_entity.id
_entity.type
_entity.pdbx_description
1 polymer ?
#
loop_
_entity_poly.entity_id
_entity_poly.type
_entity_poly.pdbx_seq_one_letter_code
_entity_poly.pdbx_strand_id
1 'polypeptide(L)'
;MTNVLLPAPYTTCNNKVSIGLQAMFNQFPQAEYTYAQELCFIVAIQTYTYQECGCVSPFEWSTRYIVLPGTTTVIHASLCNTSDICYANAADRFRSSSSIARIFASDCNQECSINKFLIKLSSIAAPTSWYLNDIKNFVESVSTIPLSSNWSTTWSSDIQANYVGIDVVCESTRVETYTQQASISVVDVISNVGGQTGLWMGISFLSLMEIIEMLYRLIRYQYHRIRRRLQQ
;
A
#
# COMPACT_ATOMS: atom_id res chain seq x y z
N MET A 1 -2.57 -13.22 6.64
CA MET A 1 -3.64 -13.05 5.64
C MET A 1 -3.11 -12.19 4.51
N THR A 2 -3.30 -12.59 3.26
CA THR A 2 -2.90 -11.81 2.09
C THR A 2 -4.15 -11.40 1.32
N ASN A 3 -4.34 -10.10 1.11
CA ASN A 3 -5.45 -9.56 0.33
C ASN A 3 -4.91 -9.05 -1.00
N VAL A 4 -5.44 -9.57 -2.10
CA VAL A 4 -5.09 -9.15 -3.46
C VAL A 4 -6.31 -8.52 -4.12
N LEU A 5 -6.23 -7.22 -4.41
CA LEU A 5 -7.28 -6.44 -5.06
C LEU A 5 -7.02 -6.33 -6.56
N LEU A 6 -8.09 -6.17 -7.34
CA LEU A 6 -8.00 -5.94 -8.78
C LEU A 6 -7.79 -4.45 -9.08
N PRO A 7 -6.80 -4.06 -9.90
CA PRO A 7 -6.60 -2.67 -10.27
C PRO A 7 -7.76 -2.11 -11.11
N ALA A 8 -7.68 -0.82 -11.42
CA ALA A 8 -8.64 -0.16 -12.30
C ALA A 8 -8.80 -0.96 -13.61
N PRO A 9 -10.04 -1.18 -14.10
CA PRO A 9 -11.28 -0.47 -13.76
C PRO A 9 -12.10 -1.07 -12.60
N TYR A 10 -11.68 -2.15 -11.96
CA TYR A 10 -12.49 -2.86 -10.96
C TYR A 10 -12.42 -2.21 -9.57
N THR A 11 -11.23 -1.80 -9.14
CA THR A 11 -11.04 -0.99 -7.92
C THR A 11 -10.00 0.11 -8.14
N THR A 12 -9.83 0.99 -7.16
CA THR A 12 -8.88 2.09 -7.20
C THR A 12 -7.49 1.74 -6.65
N CYS A 13 -7.18 0.45 -6.43
CA CYS A 13 -5.89 0.07 -5.85
C CYS A 13 -4.70 0.47 -6.74
N ASN A 14 -3.57 0.82 -6.12
CA ASN A 14 -2.35 1.25 -6.80
C ASN A 14 -1.13 0.51 -6.25
N ASN A 15 -0.26 0.06 -7.15
CA ASN A 15 1.05 -0.54 -6.80
C ASN A 15 2.22 0.35 -7.24
N LYS A 16 1.96 1.51 -7.84
CA LYS A 16 3.00 2.41 -8.32
C LYS A 16 3.51 3.28 -7.17
N VAL A 17 4.80 3.14 -6.88
CA VAL A 17 5.55 4.01 -5.97
C VAL A 17 5.60 5.42 -6.58
N SER A 18 5.22 6.45 -5.82
CA SER A 18 5.32 7.84 -6.27
C SER A 18 6.79 8.29 -6.35
N ILE A 19 7.10 9.32 -7.14
CA ILE A 19 8.48 9.80 -7.33
C ILE A 19 9.13 10.21 -6.00
N GLY A 20 8.38 10.87 -5.11
CA GLY A 20 8.90 11.25 -3.79
C GLY A 20 9.19 10.04 -2.91
N LEU A 21 8.29 9.05 -2.92
CA LEU A 21 8.49 7.81 -2.18
C LEU A 21 9.67 6.99 -2.75
N GLN A 22 9.84 6.98 -4.07
CA GLN A 22 10.98 6.36 -4.73
C GLN A 22 12.30 7.06 -4.40
N ALA A 23 12.31 8.39 -4.36
CA ALA A 23 13.49 9.16 -3.98
C ALA A 23 13.93 8.90 -2.53
N MET A 24 12.96 8.76 -1.61
CA MET A 24 13.20 8.32 -0.24
C MET A 24 13.83 6.92 -0.20
N PHE A 25 13.27 5.97 -0.94
CA PHE A 25 13.74 4.59 -0.97
C PHE A 25 15.10 4.41 -1.63
N ASN A 26 15.41 5.20 -2.66
CA ASN A 26 16.70 5.15 -3.36
C ASN A 26 17.89 5.49 -2.44
N GLN A 27 17.66 6.13 -1.29
CA GLN A 27 18.70 6.37 -0.28
C GLN A 27 19.19 5.07 0.40
N PHE A 28 18.42 3.99 0.28
CA PHE A 28 18.69 2.70 0.91
C PHE A 28 18.74 1.58 -0.16
N PRO A 29 19.81 1.54 -0.98
CA PRO A 29 19.89 0.71 -2.18
C PRO A 29 19.91 -0.81 -1.92
N GLN A 30 19.98 -1.25 -0.66
CA GLN A 30 20.05 -2.67 -0.27
C GLN A 30 18.67 -3.28 0.04
N ALA A 31 17.59 -2.49 0.00
CA ALA A 31 16.26 -2.95 0.35
C ALA A 31 15.31 -2.88 -0.85
N GLU A 32 14.52 -3.94 -1.03
CA GLU A 32 13.42 -3.98 -1.98
C GLU A 32 12.19 -3.33 -1.34
N TYR A 33 11.70 -2.27 -1.95
CA TYR A 33 10.59 -1.49 -1.40
C TYR A 33 9.32 -1.69 -2.22
N THR A 34 8.23 -1.96 -1.52
CA THR A 34 6.89 -1.96 -2.08
C THR A 34 6.14 -0.71 -1.63
N TYR A 35 5.23 -0.25 -2.48
CA TYR A 35 4.31 0.82 -2.11
C TYR A 35 3.47 0.36 -0.91
N ALA A 36 3.33 1.25 0.08
CA ALA A 36 2.41 1.09 1.19
C ALA A 36 1.63 2.41 1.38
N GLN A 37 0.33 2.31 1.63
CA GLN A 37 -0.57 3.45 1.78
C GLN A 37 -0.16 4.31 2.97
N GLU A 38 0.17 3.69 4.10
CA GLU A 38 0.66 4.37 5.30
C GLU A 38 1.92 5.21 5.01
N LEU A 39 2.87 4.66 4.24
CA LEU A 39 4.07 5.39 3.84
C LEU A 39 3.75 6.58 2.92
N CYS A 40 2.76 6.43 2.04
CA CYS A 40 2.28 7.54 1.22
C CYS A 40 1.72 8.68 2.07
N PHE A 41 0.92 8.37 3.09
CA PHE A 41 0.38 9.37 4.02
C PHE A 41 1.48 10.06 4.84
N ILE A 42 2.47 9.32 5.32
CA ILE A 42 3.64 9.87 6.03
C ILE A 42 4.36 10.88 5.13
N VAL A 43 4.66 10.53 3.88
CA VAL A 43 5.30 11.45 2.91
C VAL A 43 4.42 12.66 2.63
N ALA A 44 3.10 12.50 2.50
CA ALA A 44 2.16 13.59 2.25
C ALA A 44 2.11 14.58 3.43
N ILE A 45 2.09 14.07 4.67
CA ILE A 45 2.15 14.89 5.90
C ILE A 45 3.44 15.68 5.94
N GLN A 46 4.59 15.06 5.66
CA GLN A 46 5.87 15.77 5.67
C GLN A 46 5.98 16.80 4.54
N THR A 47 5.42 16.51 3.37
CA THR A 47 5.39 17.47 2.25
C THR A 47 4.56 18.70 2.62
N TYR A 48 3.39 18.51 3.25
CA TYR A 48 2.58 19.62 3.75
C TYR A 48 3.28 20.38 4.89
N THR A 49 3.91 19.67 5.83
CA THR A 49 4.65 20.27 6.93
C THR A 49 5.81 21.14 6.43
N TYR A 50 6.53 20.67 5.41
CA TYR A 50 7.57 21.46 4.76
C TYR A 50 7.01 22.69 4.06
N GLN A 51 5.85 22.59 3.41
CA GLN A 51 5.23 23.75 2.76
C GLN A 51 4.82 24.83 3.76
N GLU A 52 4.33 24.47 4.95
CA GLU A 52 3.91 25.42 5.99
C GLU A 52 5.08 25.94 6.83
N CYS A 53 6.02 25.07 7.22
CA CYS A 53 7.06 25.37 8.21
C CYS A 53 8.48 25.42 7.64
N GLY A 54 8.71 25.00 6.40
CA GLY A 54 10.03 24.95 5.75
C GLY A 54 10.95 23.83 6.26
N CYS A 55 10.45 22.92 7.08
CA CYS A 55 11.23 21.85 7.71
C CYS A 55 10.42 20.55 7.85
N VAL A 56 11.11 19.43 8.11
CA VAL A 56 10.52 18.09 8.26
C VAL A 56 10.62 17.62 9.71
N SER A 57 9.63 16.84 10.16
CA SER A 57 9.56 16.32 11.52
C SER A 57 10.79 15.46 11.88
N PRO A 58 11.41 15.66 13.05
CA PRO A 58 12.52 14.83 13.51
C PRO A 58 12.12 13.37 13.78
N PHE A 59 10.83 13.11 14.05
CA PHE A 59 10.32 11.76 14.29
C PHE A 59 10.19 10.92 13.01
N GLU A 60 10.10 11.58 11.85
CA GLU A 60 10.01 10.93 10.53
C GLU A 60 11.23 11.31 9.69
N TRP A 61 12.43 11.25 10.26
CA TRP A 61 13.66 11.70 9.61
C TRP A 61 14.01 10.95 8.32
N SER A 62 13.42 9.78 8.06
CA SER A 62 13.58 9.02 6.82
C SER A 62 12.93 9.70 5.62
N THR A 63 11.91 10.55 5.82
CA THR A 63 11.14 11.22 4.77
C THR A 63 11.60 12.66 4.50
N ARG A 64 12.92 12.91 4.55
CA ARG A 64 13.49 14.25 4.21
C ARG A 64 13.45 14.58 2.73
N TYR A 65 13.30 13.57 1.89
CA TYR A 65 13.14 13.71 0.45
C TYR A 65 11.65 13.84 0.14
N ILE A 66 11.24 15.04 -0.24
CA ILE A 66 9.84 15.37 -0.53
C ILE A 66 9.70 15.83 -1.98
N VAL A 67 8.47 15.74 -2.50
CA VAL A 67 8.11 16.24 -3.83
C VAL A 67 6.82 17.03 -3.68
N LEU A 68 6.84 18.29 -4.07
CA LEU A 68 5.66 19.16 -4.00
C LEU A 68 4.63 18.77 -5.08
N PRO A 69 3.32 18.92 -4.79
CA PRO A 69 2.28 18.57 -5.75
C PRO A 69 2.45 19.37 -7.06
N GLY A 70 2.40 18.67 -8.19
CA GLY A 70 2.59 19.26 -9.52
C GLY A 70 4.05 19.45 -9.95
N THR A 71 5.02 19.06 -9.12
CA THR A 71 6.45 19.07 -9.46
C THR A 71 7.02 17.65 -9.54
N THR A 72 8.16 17.49 -10.20
CA THR A 72 8.93 16.23 -10.23
C THR A 72 10.29 16.37 -9.53
N THR A 73 10.57 17.55 -8.99
CA THR A 73 11.85 17.86 -8.33
C THR A 73 11.85 17.34 -6.90
N VAL A 74 12.84 16.51 -6.58
CA VAL A 74 13.07 16.04 -5.22
C VAL A 74 13.80 17.11 -4.43
N ILE A 75 13.24 17.50 -3.29
CA ILE A 75 13.82 18.46 -2.37
C ILE A 75 14.31 17.72 -1.14
N HIS A 76 15.55 17.98 -0.73
CA HIS A 76 16.07 17.50 0.56
C HIS A 76 15.87 18.58 1.62
N ALA A 77 14.96 18.33 2.56
CA ALA A 77 14.58 19.27 3.61
C ALA A 77 15.42 19.09 4.89
N SER A 78 15.64 20.19 5.61
CA SER A 78 16.23 20.18 6.95
C SER A 78 15.23 19.75 8.01
N LEU A 79 15.73 19.17 9.09
CA LEU A 79 14.91 18.82 10.25
C LEU A 79 14.45 20.07 10.99
N CYS A 80 13.20 20.04 11.48
CA CYS A 80 12.72 21.04 12.43
C CYS A 80 13.42 20.89 13.79
N ASN A 81 13.54 22.01 14.51
CA ASN A 81 13.94 21.98 15.92
C ASN A 81 12.82 21.37 16.76
N THR A 82 13.15 20.51 17.72
CA THR A 82 12.16 19.89 18.64
C THR A 82 11.46 20.91 19.54
N SER A 83 12.01 22.12 19.65
CA SER A 83 11.38 23.22 20.40
C SER A 83 10.30 23.96 19.61
N ASP A 84 10.23 23.78 18.29
CA ASP A 84 9.28 24.48 17.42
C ASP A 84 7.97 23.69 17.31
N ILE A 85 6.85 24.35 17.61
CA ILE A 85 5.52 23.71 17.61
C ILE A 85 4.93 23.67 16.18
N CYS A 86 5.53 24.38 15.21
CA CYS A 86 4.99 24.49 13.86
C CYS A 86 4.73 23.13 13.22
N TYR A 87 5.67 22.19 13.29
CA TYR A 87 5.54 20.88 12.65
C TYR A 87 4.42 20.03 13.25
N ALA A 88 4.20 20.13 14.57
CA ALA A 88 3.13 19.42 15.26
C ALA A 88 1.76 19.99 14.84
N ASN A 89 1.63 21.32 14.85
CA ASN A 89 0.41 22.00 14.40
C ASN A 89 0.10 21.73 12.92
N ALA A 90 1.13 21.68 12.06
CA ALA A 90 0.95 21.34 10.65
C ALA A 90 0.46 19.89 10.47
N ALA A 91 1.04 18.94 11.19
CA ALA A 91 0.59 17.55 11.17
C ALA A 91 -0.86 17.40 11.67
N ASP A 92 -1.25 18.13 12.72
CA ASP A 92 -2.61 18.10 13.24
C ASP A 92 -3.61 18.78 12.29
N ARG A 93 -3.21 19.87 11.62
CA ARG A 93 -4.01 20.51 10.55
C ARG A 93 -4.22 19.57 9.36
N PHE A 94 -3.19 18.83 8.96
CA PHE A 94 -3.31 17.84 7.91
C PHE A 94 -4.32 16.75 8.27
N ARG A 95 -4.23 16.20 9.49
CA ARG A 95 -5.13 15.14 9.96
C ARG A 95 -6.58 15.61 10.14
N SER A 96 -6.78 16.87 10.52
CA SER A 96 -8.12 17.43 10.74
C SER A 96 -8.79 17.95 9.47
N SER A 97 -8.04 18.28 8.41
CA SER A 97 -8.57 18.90 7.19
C SER A 97 -8.56 17.96 6.00
N SER A 98 -9.76 17.53 5.58
CA SER A 98 -9.94 16.66 4.40
C SER A 98 -9.57 17.34 3.08
N SER A 99 -9.65 18.67 2.99
CA SER A 99 -9.28 19.41 1.77
C SER A 99 -7.77 19.39 1.52
N ILE A 100 -6.97 19.50 2.58
CA ILE A 100 -5.51 19.41 2.53
C ILE A 100 -5.11 17.98 2.16
N ALA A 101 -5.66 16.99 2.84
CA ALA A 101 -5.41 15.59 2.52
C ALA A 101 -5.73 15.27 1.05
N ARG A 102 -6.79 15.84 0.47
CA ARG A 102 -7.13 15.65 -0.95
C ARG A 102 -6.08 16.23 -1.91
N ILE A 103 -5.35 17.29 -1.54
CA ILE A 103 -4.35 17.92 -2.42
C ILE A 103 -3.02 17.17 -2.36
N PHE A 104 -2.59 16.76 -1.17
CA PHE A 104 -1.27 16.15 -0.96
C PHE A 104 -1.28 14.62 -0.95
N ALA A 105 -2.44 14.00 -0.69
CA ALA A 105 -2.60 12.55 -0.62
C ALA A 105 -3.66 12.01 -1.60
N SER A 106 -3.96 12.73 -2.70
CA SER A 106 -4.86 12.25 -3.76
C SER A 106 -4.43 10.91 -4.35
N ASP A 107 -3.12 10.68 -4.40
CA ASP A 107 -2.51 9.53 -5.05
C ASP A 107 -2.31 8.35 -4.08
N CYS A 108 -2.62 8.55 -2.79
CA CYS A 108 -2.47 7.56 -1.72
C CYS A 108 -3.62 6.54 -1.69
N ASN A 109 -3.80 5.82 -2.79
CA ASN A 109 -4.74 4.72 -2.89
C ASN A 109 -4.27 3.49 -2.09
N GLN A 110 -5.17 2.57 -1.81
CA GLN A 110 -4.83 1.29 -1.17
C GLN A 110 -3.90 0.46 -2.08
N GLU A 111 -3.02 -0.34 -1.47
CA GLU A 111 -2.16 -1.27 -2.20
C GLU A 111 -3.01 -2.39 -2.82
N CYS A 112 -2.63 -2.88 -4.01
CA CYS A 112 -3.34 -4.03 -4.58
C CYS A 112 -2.92 -5.36 -3.93
N SER A 113 -1.84 -5.40 -3.14
CA SER A 113 -1.40 -6.58 -2.41
C SER A 113 -1.04 -6.19 -0.98
N ILE A 114 -1.82 -6.66 -0.01
CA ILE A 114 -1.68 -6.31 1.40
C ILE A 114 -1.50 -7.58 2.22
N ASN A 115 -0.41 -7.65 2.98
CA ASN A 115 -0.18 -8.71 3.96
C ASN A 115 -0.60 -8.19 5.35
N LYS A 116 -1.68 -8.75 5.90
CA LYS A 116 -2.18 -8.46 7.24
C LYS A 116 -1.85 -9.61 8.19
N PHE A 117 -1.29 -9.27 9.33
CA PHE A 117 -1.04 -10.21 10.44
C PHE A 117 -2.09 -9.96 11.52
N LEU A 118 -2.87 -10.98 11.85
CA LEU A 118 -3.76 -10.93 13.00
C LEU A 118 -2.97 -11.29 14.24
N ILE A 119 -2.93 -10.37 15.20
CA ILE A 119 -2.20 -10.54 16.45
C ILE A 119 -3.20 -10.93 17.53
N LYS A 120 -2.94 -12.06 18.20
CA LYS A 120 -3.65 -12.49 19.40
C LYS A 120 -2.74 -12.23 20.58
N LEU A 121 -3.16 -11.35 21.48
CA LEU A 121 -2.39 -11.00 22.67
C LEU A 121 -2.75 -11.95 23.80
N SER A 122 -1.74 -12.60 24.35
CA SER A 122 -1.81 -13.30 25.62
C SER A 122 -0.71 -12.76 26.52
N SER A 123 -0.99 -12.67 27.82
CA SER A 123 -0.03 -12.23 28.81
C SER A 123 -0.07 -13.14 30.02
N ILE A 124 1.10 -13.35 30.60
CA ILE A 124 1.29 -14.08 31.85
C ILE A 124 2.26 -13.30 32.71
N ALA A 125 2.06 -13.36 34.04
CA ALA A 125 3.00 -12.76 34.97
C ALA A 125 4.38 -13.39 34.78
N ALA A 126 5.35 -12.55 34.46
CA ALA A 126 6.74 -12.91 34.28
C ALA A 126 7.62 -11.89 35.02
N PRO A 127 8.78 -12.30 35.55
CA PRO A 127 9.32 -13.66 35.57
C PRO A 127 8.76 -14.48 36.75
N THR A 128 8.86 -15.80 36.65
CA THR A 128 8.52 -16.72 37.75
C THR A 128 9.53 -16.62 38.90
N SER A 129 9.07 -16.86 40.13
CA SER A 129 9.89 -16.71 41.34
C SER A 129 11.17 -17.55 41.33
N TRP A 130 11.14 -18.75 40.77
CA TRP A 130 12.30 -19.64 40.67
C TRP A 130 13.36 -19.13 39.68
N TYR A 131 12.95 -18.41 38.63
CA TYR A 131 13.84 -17.94 37.58
C TYR A 131 14.51 -16.60 37.93
N LEU A 132 14.03 -15.91 38.98
CA LEU A 132 14.57 -14.63 39.44
C LEU A 132 16.06 -14.69 39.78
N ASN A 133 16.54 -15.79 40.37
CA ASN A 133 17.93 -15.91 40.76
C ASN A 133 18.87 -16.04 39.55
N ASP A 134 18.42 -16.69 38.48
CA ASP A 134 19.17 -16.79 37.24
C ASP A 134 19.24 -15.45 36.51
N ILE A 135 18.12 -14.70 36.48
CA ILE A 135 18.11 -13.33 35.96
C ILE A 135 19.05 -12.43 36.77
N LYS A 136 19.03 -12.54 38.11
CA LYS A 136 19.92 -11.78 38.97
C LYS A 136 21.38 -12.04 38.60
N ASN A 137 21.79 -13.31 38.50
CA ASN A 137 23.16 -13.67 38.14
C ASN A 137 23.55 -13.12 36.77
N PHE A 138 22.65 -13.17 35.79
CA PHE A 138 22.88 -12.59 34.47
C PHE A 138 23.07 -11.07 34.54
N VAL A 139 22.16 -10.35 35.21
CA VAL A 139 22.22 -8.88 35.35
C VAL A 139 23.49 -8.45 36.08
N GLU A 140 23.89 -9.14 37.14
CA GLU A 140 25.12 -8.86 37.89
C GLU A 140 26.39 -9.19 37.08
N SER A 141 26.32 -10.16 36.17
CA SER A 141 27.44 -10.52 35.28
C SER A 141 27.66 -9.53 34.13
N VAL A 142 26.64 -8.73 33.79
CA VAL A 142 26.65 -7.82 32.64
C VAL A 142 26.81 -6.38 33.12
N SER A 143 27.99 -5.80 32.92
CA SER A 143 28.32 -4.44 33.38
C SER A 143 27.60 -3.30 32.63
N THR A 144 26.89 -3.59 31.54
CA THR A 144 26.17 -2.59 30.74
C THR A 144 24.77 -2.28 31.26
N ILE A 145 24.24 -3.07 32.20
CA ILE A 145 22.91 -2.86 32.78
C ILE A 145 23.07 -1.97 34.03
N PRO A 146 22.49 -0.76 34.05
CA PRO A 146 22.59 0.12 35.21
C PRO A 146 21.81 -0.47 36.39
N LEU A 147 22.53 -0.76 37.48
CA LEU A 147 21.94 -1.27 38.71
C LEU A 147 21.38 -0.13 39.56
N SER A 148 20.26 -0.38 40.24
CA SER A 148 19.71 0.51 41.26
C SER A 148 20.69 0.66 42.42
N SER A 149 20.72 1.83 43.06
CA SER A 149 21.57 2.08 44.23
C SER A 149 21.28 1.16 45.42
N ASN A 150 20.06 0.62 45.52
CA ASN A 150 19.61 -0.27 46.60
C ASN A 150 19.48 -1.75 46.16
N TRP A 151 20.10 -2.11 45.02
CA TRP A 151 19.97 -3.43 44.38
C TRP A 151 20.11 -4.61 45.34
N SER A 152 21.04 -4.55 46.30
CA SER A 152 21.27 -5.62 47.28
C SER A 152 20.01 -6.06 48.06
N THR A 153 19.03 -5.17 48.24
CA THR A 153 17.80 -5.43 48.98
C THR A 153 16.54 -5.44 48.10
N THR A 154 16.54 -4.69 46.99
CA THR A 154 15.36 -4.51 46.12
C THR A 154 15.44 -5.24 44.79
N TRP A 155 16.51 -5.98 44.51
CA TRP A 155 16.72 -6.66 43.22
C TRP A 155 15.51 -7.47 42.74
N SER A 156 14.80 -8.16 43.64
CA SER A 156 13.65 -8.99 43.29
C SER A 156 12.48 -8.14 42.75
N SER A 157 12.12 -7.06 43.43
CA SER A 157 11.08 -6.14 42.96
C SER A 157 11.52 -5.36 41.73
N ASP A 158 12.81 -4.99 41.65
CA ASP A 158 13.36 -4.26 40.52
C ASP A 158 13.35 -5.12 39.24
N ILE A 159 13.68 -6.41 39.34
CA ILE A 159 13.55 -7.34 38.21
C ILE A 159 12.08 -7.51 37.82
N GLN A 160 11.18 -7.71 38.78
CA GLN A 160 9.76 -7.89 38.48
C GLN A 160 9.11 -6.65 37.83
N ALA A 161 9.56 -5.45 38.19
CA ALA A 161 9.03 -4.20 37.64
C ALA A 161 9.55 -3.88 36.22
N ASN A 162 10.76 -4.35 35.88
CA ASN A 162 11.43 -3.97 34.63
C ASN A 162 11.55 -5.11 33.61
N TYR A 163 11.36 -6.37 34.02
CA TYR A 163 11.48 -7.51 33.12
C TYR A 163 10.22 -7.67 32.25
N VAL A 164 10.43 -7.79 30.94
CA VAL A 164 9.38 -8.15 29.99
C VAL A 164 9.89 -9.25 29.06
N GLY A 165 9.16 -10.36 29.00
CA GLY A 165 9.36 -11.41 28.01
C GLY A 165 8.36 -11.22 26.86
N ILE A 166 8.85 -11.15 25.63
CA ILE A 166 8.01 -11.09 24.43
C ILE A 166 8.29 -12.35 23.62
N ASP A 167 7.26 -13.17 23.44
CA ASP A 167 7.29 -14.35 22.59
C ASP A 167 6.34 -14.15 21.39
N VAL A 168 6.87 -14.32 20.18
CA VAL A 168 6.14 -14.11 18.93
C VAL A 168 6.03 -15.44 18.21
N VAL A 169 4.87 -16.07 18.32
CA VAL A 169 4.60 -17.41 17.78
C VAL A 169 3.50 -17.36 16.73
N CYS A 170 3.72 -18.03 15.60
CA CYS A 170 2.69 -18.24 14.59
C CYS A 170 1.69 -19.30 15.06
N GLU A 171 0.41 -18.94 15.11
CA GLU A 171 -0.66 -19.89 15.48
C GLU A 171 -0.77 -21.07 14.49
N SER A 172 -0.50 -20.82 13.21
CA SER A 172 -0.50 -21.86 12.17
C SER A 172 0.46 -21.50 11.04
N THR A 173 0.90 -22.51 10.29
CA THR A 173 1.67 -22.35 9.04
C THR A 173 0.78 -22.03 7.84
N ARG A 174 -0.55 -22.07 8.01
CA ARG A 174 -1.50 -21.76 6.94
C ARG A 174 -1.60 -20.25 6.74
N VAL A 175 -1.49 -19.83 5.48
CA VAL A 175 -1.72 -18.46 5.06
C VAL A 175 -3.06 -18.39 4.35
N GLU A 176 -3.98 -17.58 4.87
CA GLU A 176 -5.25 -17.29 4.21
C GLU A 176 -5.05 -16.19 3.17
N THR A 177 -5.49 -16.45 1.94
CA THR A 177 -5.38 -15.51 0.82
C THR A 177 -6.77 -15.17 0.30
N TYR A 178 -7.11 -13.89 0.29
CA TYR A 178 -8.33 -13.36 -0.30
C TYR A 178 -7.98 -12.67 -1.61
N THR A 179 -8.40 -13.24 -2.72
CA THR A 179 -8.19 -12.65 -4.05
C THR A 179 -9.51 -12.15 -4.60
N GLN A 180 -9.53 -10.88 -5.03
CA GLN A 180 -10.66 -10.34 -5.75
C GLN A 180 -10.61 -10.85 -7.20
N GLN A 181 -11.72 -11.40 -7.67
CA GLN A 181 -11.87 -11.87 -9.05
C GLN A 181 -13.00 -11.10 -9.73
N ALA A 182 -12.83 -10.80 -11.01
CA ALA A 182 -13.87 -10.16 -11.80
C ALA A 182 -15.04 -11.14 -11.94
N SER A 183 -16.26 -10.71 -11.62
CA SER A 183 -17.45 -11.56 -11.69
C SER A 183 -17.80 -11.98 -13.12
N ILE A 184 -17.39 -11.16 -14.10
CA ILE A 184 -17.60 -11.39 -15.53
C ILE A 184 -16.31 -10.97 -16.24
N SER A 185 -15.66 -11.93 -16.89
CA SER A 185 -14.55 -11.67 -17.81
C SER A 185 -15.08 -11.30 -19.20
N VAL A 186 -14.24 -10.65 -20.02
CA VAL A 186 -14.55 -10.38 -21.44
C VAL A 186 -14.85 -11.68 -22.19
N VAL A 187 -14.18 -12.77 -21.81
CA VAL A 187 -14.43 -14.10 -22.38
C VAL A 187 -15.85 -14.57 -22.07
N ASP A 188 -16.34 -14.32 -20.85
CA ASP A 188 -17.69 -14.71 -20.44
C ASP A 188 -18.74 -13.88 -21.19
N VAL A 189 -18.48 -12.60 -21.45
CA VAL A 189 -19.36 -11.75 -22.27
C VAL A 189 -19.47 -12.30 -23.69
N ILE A 190 -18.33 -12.59 -24.33
CA ILE A 190 -18.31 -13.13 -25.70
C ILE A 190 -18.99 -14.49 -25.76
N SER A 191 -18.73 -15.34 -24.77
CA SER A 191 -19.34 -16.68 -24.66
C SER A 191 -20.87 -16.58 -24.51
N ASN A 192 -21.36 -15.70 -23.63
CA ASN A 192 -22.79 -15.49 -23.42
C ASN A 192 -23.48 -14.91 -24.65
N VAL A 193 -22.88 -13.91 -25.30
CA VAL A 193 -23.44 -13.34 -26.54
C VAL A 193 -23.47 -14.40 -27.64
N GLY A 194 -22.34 -15.08 -27.90
CA GLY A 194 -22.26 -16.11 -28.93
C GLY A 194 -23.21 -17.30 -28.66
N GLY A 195 -23.33 -17.70 -27.41
CA GLY A 195 -24.25 -18.76 -26.97
C GLY A 195 -25.70 -18.38 -27.19
N GLN A 196 -26.12 -17.18 -26.79
CA GLN A 196 -27.49 -16.70 -27.00
C GLN A 196 -27.79 -16.47 -28.48
N THR A 197 -26.90 -15.83 -29.24
CA THR A 197 -27.12 -15.61 -30.68
C THR A 197 -27.14 -16.93 -31.47
N GLY A 198 -26.28 -17.89 -31.11
CA GLY A 198 -26.28 -19.21 -31.70
C GLY A 198 -27.54 -20.01 -31.35
N LEU A 199 -28.05 -19.89 -30.13
CA LEU A 199 -29.26 -20.58 -29.69
C LEU A 199 -30.53 -20.02 -30.37
N TRP A 200 -30.69 -18.71 -30.40
CA TRP A 200 -31.93 -18.07 -30.88
C TRP A 200 -31.97 -17.88 -32.40
N MET A 201 -30.84 -17.51 -33.01
CA MET A 201 -30.79 -17.22 -34.45
C MET A 201 -30.13 -18.35 -35.25
N GLY A 202 -29.42 -19.29 -34.62
CA GLY A 202 -28.63 -20.30 -35.32
C GLY A 202 -27.42 -19.73 -36.07
N ILE A 203 -27.07 -18.46 -35.82
CA ILE A 203 -26.03 -17.73 -36.53
C ILE A 203 -24.72 -17.87 -35.77
N SER A 204 -23.68 -18.29 -36.48
CA SER A 204 -22.31 -18.37 -35.97
C SER A 204 -21.47 -17.16 -36.41
N PHE A 205 -20.27 -17.02 -35.83
CA PHE A 205 -19.30 -16.00 -36.28
C PHE A 205 -18.95 -16.15 -37.78
N LEU A 206 -18.90 -17.37 -38.30
CA LEU A 206 -18.66 -17.63 -39.72
C LEU A 206 -19.83 -17.12 -40.59
N SER A 207 -21.06 -17.34 -40.14
CA SER A 207 -22.26 -16.85 -40.83
C SER A 207 -22.30 -15.32 -40.88
N LEU A 208 -21.83 -14.63 -39.83
CA LEU A 208 -21.67 -13.17 -39.83
C LEU A 208 -20.64 -12.69 -40.87
N MET A 209 -19.49 -13.36 -40.97
CA MET A 209 -18.47 -13.02 -41.98
C MET A 209 -18.97 -13.23 -43.41
N GLU A 210 -19.77 -14.27 -43.66
CA GLU A 210 -20.37 -14.53 -44.95
C GLU A 210 -21.37 -13.43 -45.37
N ILE A 211 -22.18 -12.94 -44.43
CA ILE A 211 -23.09 -11.80 -44.66
C ILE A 211 -22.29 -10.53 -45.00
N ILE A 212 -21.18 -10.27 -44.29
CA ILE A 212 -20.32 -9.11 -44.57
C ILE A 212 -19.70 -9.21 -45.97
N GLU A 213 -19.23 -10.39 -46.37
CA GLU A 213 -18.69 -10.61 -47.72
C GLU A 213 -19.77 -10.39 -48.79
N MET A 214 -20.98 -10.90 -48.57
CA MET A 214 -22.12 -10.70 -49.47
C MET A 214 -22.45 -9.20 -49.62
N LEU A 215 -22.52 -8.45 -48.51
CA LEU A 215 -22.75 -7.01 -48.53
C LEU A 215 -21.65 -6.27 -49.29
N TYR A 216 -20.38 -6.62 -49.07
CA TYR A 216 -19.25 -6.02 -49.78
C TYR A 216 -19.33 -6.24 -51.30
N ARG A 217 -19.60 -7.48 -51.73
CA ARG A 217 -19.80 -7.83 -53.15
C ARG A 217 -20.96 -7.05 -53.75
N LEU A 218 -22.06 -6.90 -53.01
CA LEU A 218 -23.26 -6.21 -53.45
C LEU A 218 -23.05 -4.70 -53.61
N ILE A 219 -22.37 -4.06 -52.65
CA ILE A 219 -21.98 -2.65 -52.73
C ILE A 219 -21.05 -2.43 -53.93
N ARG A 220 -20.02 -3.27 -54.10
CA ARG A 220 -19.10 -3.19 -55.25
C ARG A 220 -19.83 -3.33 -56.58
N TYR A 221 -20.77 -4.27 -56.67
CA TYR A 221 -21.59 -4.45 -57.87
C TYR A 221 -22.48 -3.24 -58.15
N GLN A 222 -23.18 -2.71 -57.14
CA GLN A 222 -24.00 -1.50 -57.28
C GLN A 222 -23.15 -0.30 -57.70
N TYR A 223 -21.95 -0.13 -57.13
CA TYR A 223 -21.02 0.93 -57.49
C TYR A 223 -20.55 0.82 -58.95
N HIS A 224 -20.20 -0.38 -59.41
CA HIS A 224 -19.88 -0.62 -60.82
C HIS A 224 -21.07 -0.38 -61.75
N ARG A 225 -22.28 -0.76 -61.35
CA ARG A 225 -23.51 -0.56 -62.13
C ARG A 225 -23.87 0.92 -62.25
N ILE A 226 -23.75 1.67 -61.15
CA ILE A 226 -23.97 3.13 -61.14
C ILE A 226 -22.91 3.82 -62.00
N ARG A 227 -21.62 3.44 -61.88
CA ARG A 227 -20.54 4.00 -62.69
C ARG A 227 -20.71 3.73 -64.18
N ARG A 228 -21.19 2.53 -64.57
CA ARG A 228 -21.52 2.24 -65.98
C ARG A 228 -22.71 3.06 -66.50
N ARG A 229 -23.72 3.33 -65.66
CA ARG A 229 -24.86 4.18 -66.02
C ARG A 229 -24.52 5.67 -66.12
N LEU A 230 -23.47 6.13 -65.44
CA LEU A 230 -22.96 7.51 -65.53
C LEU A 230 -22.01 7.73 -66.72
N GLN A 231 -21.58 6.66 -67.42
CA GLN A 231 -20.70 6.71 -68.59
C GLN A 231 -21.46 6.49 -69.93
N GLN A 232 -22.79 6.34 -69.88
CA GLN A 232 -23.70 6.39 -71.02
C GLN A 232 -24.47 7.72 -70.98
#